data_AF-A0A8X6INQ1-F1
#
_entry.id   AF-A0A8X6INQ1-F1
#
_cell.length_a   1.000
_cell.length_b   1.000
_cell.length_c   1.000
_cell.angle_alpha   90.00
_cell.angle_beta   90.00
_cell.angle_gamma   90.00
#
_symmetry.space_group_name_H-M   'P 1'
#
loop_
_entity.id
_entity.type
_entity.pdbx_description
1 polymer ?
#
loop_
_entity_poly.entity_id
_entity_poly.type
_entity_poly.pdbx_seq_one_letter_code
_entity_poly.pdbx_strand_id
1 'polypeptide(L)'
;MCGQRRQFSRRWLFKPPHSFDQLPKPKQCTYSWVTKNIHKIKWESGELPYFYFRYVLDVILGMFTYIYVKGLQKKKFFQFLTGRDILNLDDFECPKVNDLPSSDVMCPFSHKKNFNHCAVYKVRVYGKFLETV
;
A
#
# COMPACT_ATOMS: atom_id res chain seq x y z
N MET A 1 -2.03 -31.03 -14.06
CA MET A 1 -1.20 -29.82 -14.17
C MET A 1 -2.05 -28.64 -13.74
N CYS A 2 -1.94 -28.21 -12.48
CA CYS A 2 -2.87 -27.23 -11.89
C CYS A 2 -2.33 -25.80 -12.10
N GLY A 3 -3.08 -24.99 -12.84
CA GLY A 3 -2.72 -23.61 -13.16
C GLY A 3 -2.71 -22.74 -11.91
N GLN A 4 -1.52 -22.39 -11.43
CA GLN A 4 -1.36 -21.28 -10.50
C GLN A 4 -1.75 -20.00 -11.23
N ARG A 5 -2.96 -19.48 -10.99
CA ARG A 5 -3.31 -18.09 -11.32
C ARG A 5 -2.29 -17.20 -10.61
N ARG A 6 -1.27 -16.75 -11.34
CA ARG A 6 -0.38 -15.67 -10.88
C ARG A 6 -1.25 -14.42 -10.79
N GLN A 7 -1.74 -14.11 -9.59
CA GLN A 7 -2.44 -12.86 -9.36
C GLN A 7 -1.42 -11.73 -9.43
N PHE A 8 -1.40 -11.03 -10.57
CA PHE A 8 -0.50 -9.92 -10.81
C PHE A 8 -0.83 -8.78 -9.84
N SER A 9 -0.01 -8.61 -8.81
CA SER A 9 -0.04 -7.42 -7.96
C SER A 9 0.79 -6.34 -8.62
N ARG A 10 0.15 -5.35 -9.25
CA ARG A 10 0.85 -4.15 -9.75
C ARG A 10 1.07 -3.18 -8.60
N ARG A 11 2.20 -2.48 -8.65
CA ARG A 11 2.62 -1.49 -7.65
C ARG A 11 3.15 -0.27 -8.40
N TRP A 12 2.82 0.90 -7.88
CA TRP A 12 3.37 2.17 -8.34
C TRP A 12 4.14 2.81 -7.19
N LEU A 13 5.37 3.27 -7.45
CA LEU A 13 6.13 4.10 -6.51
C LEU A 13 6.35 5.47 -7.10
N PHE A 14 5.92 6.47 -6.36
CA PHE A 14 6.17 7.85 -6.71
C PHE A 14 7.41 8.33 -5.97
N LYS A 15 8.23 9.11 -6.67
CA LYS A 15 9.26 9.94 -6.09
C LYS A 15 8.61 10.91 -5.10
N PRO A 16 9.33 11.30 -4.05
CA PRO A 16 8.81 12.26 -3.10
C PRO A 16 8.61 13.63 -3.81
N PRO A 17 7.67 14.46 -3.33
CA PRO A 17 7.45 15.80 -3.88
C PRO A 17 8.64 16.75 -3.61
N HIS A 18 9.47 16.44 -2.61
CA HIS A 18 10.62 17.21 -2.20
C HIS A 18 11.77 16.26 -1.87
N SER A 19 13.01 16.71 -2.08
CA SER A 19 14.17 15.93 -1.66
C SER A 19 14.21 15.79 -0.14
N PHE A 20 14.84 14.73 0.35
CA PHE A 20 14.92 14.47 1.79
C PHE A 20 15.58 15.64 2.56
N ASP A 21 16.59 16.26 1.97
CA ASP A 21 17.38 17.34 2.59
C ASP A 21 16.59 18.66 2.74
N GLN A 22 15.55 18.84 1.94
CA GLN A 22 14.65 20.01 2.02
C GLN A 22 13.66 19.93 3.19
N LEU A 23 13.55 18.77 3.85
CA LEU A 23 12.62 18.59 4.96
C LEU A 23 13.19 19.20 6.26
N PRO A 24 12.34 19.74 7.15
CA PRO A 24 12.76 20.08 8.50
C PRO A 24 13.41 18.90 9.25
N LYS A 25 14.43 19.18 10.06
CA LYS A 25 15.18 18.14 10.81
C LYS A 25 14.30 17.16 11.60
N PRO A 26 13.24 17.60 12.32
CA PRO A 26 12.34 16.66 12.99
C PRO A 26 11.69 15.65 12.03
N LYS A 27 11.26 16.10 10.84
CA LYS A 27 10.67 15.22 9.82
C LYS A 27 11.69 14.25 9.24
N GLN A 28 12.93 14.71 9.00
CA GLN A 28 14.03 13.84 8.57
C GLN A 28 14.24 12.69 9.58
N CYS A 29 14.28 13.00 10.88
CA CYS A 29 14.41 11.99 11.94
C CYS A 29 13.24 10.99 11.91
N THR A 30 12.00 11.48 11.86
CA THR A 30 10.81 10.62 11.80
C THR A 30 10.85 9.72 10.57
N TYR A 31 11.06 10.26 9.36
CA TYR A 31 11.03 9.47 8.14
C TYR A 31 12.22 8.52 8.02
N SER A 32 13.38 8.86 8.58
CA SER A 32 14.50 7.93 8.72
C SER A 32 14.14 6.77 9.62
N TRP A 33 13.49 7.02 10.76
CA TRP A 33 13.03 5.96 11.66
C TRP A 33 11.98 5.07 10.98
N VAL A 34 11.00 5.66 10.30
CA VAL A 34 9.96 4.92 9.58
C VAL A 34 10.56 4.08 8.45
N THR A 35 11.50 4.63 7.69
CA THR A 35 12.25 3.90 6.66
C THR A 35 13.00 2.72 7.28
N LYS A 36 13.74 2.95 8.37
CA LYS A 36 14.54 1.93 9.03
C LYS A 36 13.73 0.87 9.74
N ASN A 37 12.55 1.17 10.30
CA ASN A 37 11.86 0.26 11.20
C ASN A 37 10.51 -0.25 10.68
N ILE A 38 9.87 0.49 9.78
CA ILE A 38 8.51 0.17 9.31
C ILE A 38 8.55 -0.42 7.91
N HIS A 39 8.77 0.37 6.86
CA HIS A 39 8.54 -0.10 5.49
C HIS A 39 9.80 -0.47 4.71
N LYS A 40 11.02 -0.10 5.17
CA LYS A 40 12.31 -0.42 4.51
C LYS A 40 12.43 0.06 3.05
N ILE A 41 11.65 1.09 2.68
CA ILE A 41 11.70 1.75 1.36
C ILE A 41 12.41 3.08 1.56
N LYS A 42 13.47 3.36 0.80
CA LYS A 42 14.20 4.63 0.93
C LYS A 42 13.35 5.78 0.38
N TRP A 43 13.58 7.00 0.90
CA TRP A 43 12.85 8.20 0.49
C TRP A 43 12.90 8.42 -1.04
N GLU A 44 14.08 8.20 -1.65
CA GLU A 44 14.32 8.39 -3.09
C GLU A 44 14.08 7.13 -3.94
N SER A 45 13.47 6.07 -3.39
CA SER A 45 13.24 4.82 -4.14
C SER A 45 12.17 4.93 -5.25
N GLY A 46 11.52 6.08 -5.39
CA GLY A 46 10.42 6.29 -6.33
C GLY A 46 10.84 6.19 -7.80
N GLU A 47 9.98 5.58 -8.61
CA GLU A 47 10.21 5.37 -10.04
C GLU A 47 9.50 6.45 -10.88
N LEU A 48 8.31 6.84 -10.45
CA LEU A 48 7.47 7.83 -11.15
C LEU A 48 7.58 9.20 -10.50
N PRO A 49 7.70 10.30 -11.25
CA PRO A 49 7.60 11.65 -10.68
C PRO A 49 6.30 11.88 -9.91
N TYR A 50 6.35 12.66 -8.82
CA TYR A 50 5.20 12.89 -7.95
C TYR A 50 4.00 13.54 -8.68
N PHE A 51 4.24 14.39 -9.68
CA PHE A 51 3.14 15.05 -10.41
C PHE A 51 2.25 14.05 -11.18
N TYR A 52 2.73 12.85 -11.49
CA TYR A 52 1.90 11.78 -12.07
C TYR A 52 1.01 11.07 -11.04
N PHE A 53 1.21 11.31 -9.73
CA PHE A 53 0.50 10.63 -8.66
C PHE A 53 -1.01 10.70 -8.87
N ARG A 54 -1.52 11.90 -9.13
CA ARG A 54 -2.95 12.12 -9.27
C ARG A 54 -3.51 11.40 -10.50
N TYR A 55 -2.87 11.61 -11.65
CA TYR A 55 -3.28 10.99 -12.92
C TYR A 55 -3.32 9.45 -12.83
N VAL A 56 -2.25 8.84 -12.32
CA VAL A 56 -2.17 7.39 -12.19
C VAL A 56 -3.22 6.86 -11.21
N LEU A 57 -3.46 7.57 -10.12
CA LEU A 57 -4.48 7.22 -9.13
C LEU A 57 -5.89 7.28 -9.74
N ASP A 58 -6.22 8.34 -10.48
CA ASP A 58 -7.53 8.48 -11.14
C ASP A 58 -7.75 7.38 -12.18
N VAL A 59 -6.74 7.07 -13.00
CA VAL A 59 -6.82 5.99 -14.00
C VAL A 59 -7.03 4.63 -13.32
N ILE A 60 -6.18 4.26 -12.37
CA ILE A 60 -6.26 2.94 -11.73
C ILE A 60 -7.57 2.80 -10.97
N LEU A 61 -7.90 3.77 -10.13
CA LEU A 61 -9.09 3.69 -9.31
C LEU A 61 -10.35 3.73 -10.18
N GLY A 62 -10.36 4.53 -11.25
CA GLY A 62 -11.46 4.57 -12.22
C GLY A 62 -11.77 3.24 -12.91
N MET A 63 -10.82 2.32 -12.99
CA MET A 63 -11.04 0.98 -13.57
C MET A 63 -11.82 0.03 -12.65
N PHE A 64 -11.95 0.35 -11.36
CA PHE A 64 -12.58 -0.54 -10.39
C PHE A 64 -13.78 0.12 -9.74
N THR A 65 -14.91 -0.60 -9.69
CA THR A 65 -16.14 -0.13 -9.03
C THR A 65 -15.95 0.01 -7.52
N TYR A 66 -15.32 -0.99 -6.89
CA TYR A 66 -15.13 -1.05 -5.45
C TYR A 66 -13.65 -0.96 -5.09
N ILE A 67 -13.33 -0.14 -4.09
CA ILE A 67 -11.97 0.06 -3.59
C ILE A 67 -11.99 -0.18 -2.09
N TYR A 68 -11.20 -1.16 -1.66
CA TYR A 68 -11.07 -1.53 -0.26
C TYR A 68 -9.77 -0.99 0.33
N VAL A 69 -9.85 -0.44 1.54
CA VAL A 69 -8.69 0.03 2.29
C VAL A 69 -8.77 -0.45 3.73
N LYS A 70 -7.62 -0.63 4.39
CA LYS A 70 -7.56 -0.95 5.82
C LYS A 70 -7.25 0.30 6.64
N GLY A 71 -8.20 0.76 7.44
CA GLY A 71 -8.05 1.87 8.39
C GLY A 71 -8.73 3.16 7.94
N LEU A 72 -9.43 3.82 8.88
CA LEU A 72 -10.21 5.04 8.66
C LEU A 72 -9.40 6.19 8.03
N GLN A 73 -8.15 6.40 8.46
CA GLN A 73 -7.30 7.47 7.89
C GLN A 73 -7.06 7.28 6.39
N LYS A 74 -6.87 6.03 5.93
CA LYS A 74 -6.68 5.74 4.51
C LYS A 74 -7.98 5.93 3.73
N LYS A 75 -9.11 5.49 4.29
CA LYS A 75 -10.45 5.74 3.71
C LYS A 75 -10.65 7.22 3.47
N LYS A 76 -10.51 8.06 4.50
CA LYS A 76 -10.64 9.52 4.39
C LYS A 76 -9.69 10.13 3.36
N PHE A 77 -8.43 9.67 3.31
CA PHE A 77 -7.46 10.16 2.34
C PHE A 77 -7.87 9.86 0.89
N PHE A 78 -8.28 8.63 0.58
CA PHE A 78 -8.72 8.26 -0.77
C PHE A 78 -10.07 8.87 -1.14
N GLN A 79 -11.00 9.02 -0.19
CA GLN A 79 -12.26 9.74 -0.40
C GLN A 79 -12.00 11.22 -0.74
N PHE A 80 -11.13 11.88 0.02
CA PHE A 80 -10.74 13.27 -0.24
C PHE A 80 -10.12 13.43 -1.63
N LEU A 81 -9.22 12.52 -2.02
CA LEU A 81 -8.63 12.57 -3.35
C LEU A 81 -9.69 12.31 -4.42
N THR A 82 -10.39 11.19 -4.37
CA THR A 82 -11.18 10.71 -5.52
C THR A 82 -12.61 11.25 -5.56
N GLY A 83 -13.15 11.76 -4.45
CA GLY A 83 -14.58 12.08 -4.31
C GLY A 83 -15.49 10.84 -4.33
N ARG A 84 -14.92 9.63 -4.30
CA ARG A 84 -15.66 8.37 -4.37
C ARG A 84 -15.88 7.78 -3.00
N ASP A 85 -16.86 6.89 -2.89
CA ASP A 85 -16.97 6.04 -1.72
C ASP A 85 -15.85 4.98 -1.71
N ILE A 86 -15.25 4.79 -0.53
CA ILE A 86 -14.13 3.88 -0.29
C ILE A 86 -14.50 2.99 0.88
N LEU A 87 -14.46 1.68 0.65
CA LEU A 87 -14.86 0.67 1.64
C LEU A 87 -13.73 0.45 2.64
N ASN A 88 -14.00 0.60 3.93
CA ASN A 88 -13.02 0.29 4.97
C ASN A 88 -13.18 -1.16 5.40
N LEU A 89 -12.10 -1.94 5.32
CA LEU A 89 -12.06 -3.33 5.75
C LEU A 89 -12.34 -3.50 7.25
N ASP A 90 -12.15 -2.46 8.09
CA ASP A 90 -12.57 -2.53 9.49
C ASP A 90 -14.10 -2.67 9.62
N ASP A 91 -14.87 -2.15 8.67
CA ASP A 91 -16.34 -2.22 8.64
C ASP A 91 -16.83 -3.65 8.33
N PHE A 92 -15.94 -4.52 7.86
CA PHE A 92 -16.17 -5.96 7.57
C PHE A 92 -15.50 -6.86 8.60
N GLU A 93 -15.21 -6.34 9.79
CA GLU A 93 -14.54 -7.07 10.88
C GLU A 93 -13.19 -7.72 10.47
N CYS A 94 -12.53 -7.16 9.45
CA CYS A 94 -11.27 -7.71 8.97
C CYS A 94 -10.22 -7.70 10.09
N PRO A 95 -9.57 -8.82 10.41
CA PRO A 95 -8.53 -8.86 11.45
C PRO A 95 -7.29 -8.03 11.10
N LYS A 96 -6.35 -7.90 12.05
CA LYS A 96 -5.04 -7.34 11.74
C LYS A 96 -4.25 -8.33 10.89
N VAL A 97 -3.30 -7.83 10.10
CA VAL A 97 -2.45 -8.68 9.23
C VAL A 97 -1.73 -9.81 9.99
N ASN A 98 -1.43 -9.63 11.27
CA ASN A 98 -0.76 -10.65 12.10
C ASN A 98 -1.70 -11.81 12.49
N ASP A 99 -3.01 -11.57 12.46
CA ASP A 99 -4.03 -12.52 12.89
C ASP A 99 -4.60 -13.30 11.68
N LEU A 100 -4.11 -13.00 10.47
CA LEU A 100 -4.52 -13.64 9.23
C LEU A 100 -3.51 -14.70 8.77
N PRO A 101 -3.95 -15.74 8.05
CA PRO A 101 -3.05 -16.74 7.48
C PRO A 101 -1.98 -16.10 6.60
N SER A 102 -0.74 -16.55 6.79
CA SER A 102 0.37 -16.05 5.97
C SER A 102 0.17 -16.36 4.49
N SER A 103 0.69 -15.47 3.63
CA SER A 103 0.66 -15.67 2.19
C SER A 103 2.05 -15.51 1.61
N ASP A 104 2.41 -16.40 0.68
CA ASP A 104 3.61 -16.16 -0.11
C ASP A 104 3.41 -14.95 -1.00
N VAL A 105 4.35 -14.00 -0.91
CA VAL A 105 4.32 -12.73 -1.64
C VAL A 105 5.73 -12.38 -2.05
N MET A 106 5.94 -12.28 -3.35
CA MET A 106 7.15 -11.71 -3.91
C MET A 106 7.03 -10.18 -3.86
N CYS A 107 7.76 -9.55 -2.94
CA CYS A 107 7.84 -8.09 -2.87
C CYS A 107 9.04 -7.60 -3.70
N PRO A 108 8.86 -6.62 -4.61
CA PRO A 108 9.97 -6.06 -5.41
C PRO A 108 11.10 -5.41 -4.59
N PHE A 109 10.85 -5.05 -3.33
CA PHE A 109 11.87 -4.52 -2.42
C PHE A 109 12.64 -5.60 -1.66
N SER A 110 12.48 -6.86 -2.05
CA SER A 110 13.16 -8.01 -1.42
C SER A 110 12.96 -8.08 0.09
N HIS A 111 11.81 -7.62 0.58
CA HIS A 111 11.43 -7.83 1.97
C HIS A 111 11.43 -9.32 2.29
N LYS A 112 11.86 -9.67 3.51
CA LYS A 112 11.79 -11.05 4.00
C LYS A 112 10.36 -11.58 3.89
N LYS A 113 10.22 -12.91 3.75
CA LYS A 113 8.90 -13.57 3.80
C LYS A 113 8.18 -13.15 5.09
N ASN A 114 6.86 -12.93 4.98
CA ASN A 114 6.00 -12.51 6.10
C ASN A 114 6.42 -11.17 6.74
N PHE A 115 6.99 -10.25 5.96
CA PHE A 115 7.22 -8.90 6.45
C PHE A 115 5.90 -8.14 6.55
N ASN A 116 5.29 -8.19 7.74
CA ASN A 116 3.93 -7.69 7.99
C ASN A 116 3.77 -6.18 7.84
N HIS A 117 4.85 -5.42 7.63
CA HIS A 117 4.79 -4.00 7.26
C HIS A 117 4.79 -3.75 5.75
N CYS A 118 5.06 -4.76 4.92
CA CYS A 118 5.02 -4.66 3.47
C CYS A 118 3.60 -4.39 2.96
N ALA A 119 3.42 -3.33 2.16
CA ALA A 119 2.13 -2.99 1.58
C ALA A 119 1.59 -4.09 0.64
N VAL A 120 2.46 -4.68 -0.20
CA VAL A 120 2.08 -5.77 -1.12
C VAL A 120 1.64 -7.01 -0.34
N TYR A 121 2.35 -7.34 0.74
CA TYR A 121 1.96 -8.45 1.63
C TYR A 121 0.59 -8.23 2.26
N LYS A 122 0.36 -7.03 2.82
CA LYS A 122 -0.94 -6.67 3.41
C LYS A 122 -2.08 -6.78 2.41
N VAL A 123 -1.92 -6.22 1.20
CA VAL A 123 -2.96 -6.28 0.17
C VAL A 123 -3.26 -7.72 -0.21
N ARG A 124 -2.25 -8.60 -0.31
CA ARG A 124 -2.46 -10.01 -0.60
C ARG A 124 -3.27 -10.72 0.49
N VAL A 125 -2.89 -10.52 1.75
CA VAL A 125 -3.51 -11.17 2.90
C VAL A 125 -4.94 -10.67 3.11
N TYR A 126 -5.17 -9.36 3.00
CA TYR A 126 -6.53 -8.81 3.05
C TYR A 126 -7.40 -9.20 1.85
N GLY A 127 -6.81 -9.32 0.65
CA GLY A 127 -7.53 -9.81 -0.52
C GLY A 127 -8.04 -11.24 -0.32
N LYS A 128 -7.22 -12.13 0.25
CA LYS A 128 -7.64 -13.48 0.63
C LYS A 128 -8.74 -13.49 1.69
N PHE A 129 -8.67 -12.59 2.67
CA PHE A 129 -9.75 -12.45 3.65
C PHE A 129 -11.07 -12.08 2.97
N LEU A 130 -11.05 -11.12 2.04
CA LEU A 130 -12.26 -10.73 1.28
C LEU A 130 -12.84 -11.86 0.42
N GLU A 131 -12.06 -12.86 0.02
CA GLU A 131 -12.57 -14.05 -0.69
C GLU A 131 -13.35 -15.00 0.23
N THR A 132 -13.31 -14.78 1.56
CA THR A 132 -13.98 -15.61 2.57
C THR A 132 -15.21 -14.96 3.21
N VAL A 133 -15.49 -13.70 2.86
CA VAL A 133 -16.65 -12.92 3.35
C VAL A 133 -17.66 -12.78 2.23
#